data_AF-A0A952VCQ4-F1
#
_entry.id   AF-A0A952VCQ4-F1
#
_cell.length_a   1.000
_cell.length_b   1.000
_cell.length_c   1.000
_cell.angle_alpha   90.00
_cell.angle_beta   90.00
_cell.angle_gamma   90.00
#
_symmetry.space_group_name_H-M   'P 1'
#
loop_
_entity.id
_entity.type
_entity.pdbx_description
1 polymer ?
#
loop_
_entity_poly.entity_id
_entity_poly.type
_entity_poly.pdbx_seq_one_letter_code
_entity_poly.pdbx_strand_id
1 'polypeptide(L)'
;MGLVENGTKIQKRIQHAFENSAFTEKDAYDISFHMTDWLEDIEELQRVYSNIDKLSNDEITSFIYKFVAHVPNHLNAAMKLTGLGPVTDVFEANIFEDEE
;
A
#
# COMPACT_ATOMS: atom_id res chain seq x y z
N MET A 1 8.43 -3.56 18.77
CA MET A 1 8.46 -4.50 17.64
C MET A 1 7.88 -3.75 16.46
N GLY A 2 8.65 -3.61 15.38
CA GLY A 2 8.25 -2.85 14.18
C GLY A 2 7.09 -3.49 13.43
N LEU A 3 6.51 -2.76 12.48
CA LEU A 3 5.58 -3.30 11.48
C LEU A 3 6.23 -4.41 10.67
N VAL A 4 7.47 -4.23 10.20
CA VAL A 4 8.19 -5.24 9.39
C VAL A 4 8.41 -6.52 10.20
N GLU A 5 8.84 -6.40 11.46
CA GLU A 5 9.03 -7.54 12.36
C GLU A 5 7.72 -8.33 12.60
N ASN A 6 6.57 -7.65 12.53
CA ASN A 6 5.25 -8.25 12.68
C ASN A 6 4.57 -8.59 11.34
N GLY A 7 5.22 -8.36 10.19
CA GLY A 7 4.61 -8.41 8.87
C GLY A 7 3.84 -9.70 8.60
N THR A 8 4.49 -10.84 8.82
CA THR A 8 3.86 -12.18 8.67
C THR A 8 2.63 -12.35 9.56
N LYS A 9 2.66 -11.84 10.79
CA LYS A 9 1.52 -11.93 11.73
C LYS A 9 0.37 -11.03 11.28
N ILE A 10 0.69 -9.82 10.83
CA ILE A 10 -0.29 -8.85 10.31
C ILE A 10 -0.96 -9.42 9.06
N GLN A 11 -0.18 -9.88 8.07
CA GLN A 11 -0.68 -10.46 6.83
C GLN A 11 -1.62 -11.64 7.11
N LYS A 12 -1.20 -12.61 7.93
CA LYS A 12 -2.05 -13.75 8.31
C LYS A 12 -3.35 -13.32 8.98
N ARG A 13 -3.32 -12.29 9.82
CA ARG A 13 -4.52 -11.80 10.51
C ARG A 13 -5.49 -11.12 9.55
N ILE A 14 -4.97 -10.40 8.55
CA ILE A 14 -5.76 -9.79 7.46
C ILE A 14 -6.35 -10.88 6.57
N GLN A 15 -5.54 -11.83 6.10
CA GLN A 15 -5.99 -12.98 5.31
C GLN A 15 -7.17 -13.68 6.00
N HIS A 16 -7.00 -14.03 7.28
CA HIS A 16 -8.06 -14.71 8.04
C HIS A 16 -9.34 -13.85 8.18
N ALA A 17 -9.23 -12.53 8.19
CA ALA A 17 -10.42 -11.66 8.23
C ALA A 17 -11.22 -11.74 6.92
N PHE A 18 -10.52 -11.78 5.77
CA PHE A 18 -11.16 -11.87 4.46
C PHE A 18 -11.73 -13.27 4.17
N GLU A 19 -11.05 -14.34 4.61
CA GLU A 19 -11.60 -15.71 4.56
C GLU A 19 -12.95 -15.81 5.29
N ASN A 20 -13.07 -15.17 6.46
CA ASN A 20 -14.32 -15.12 7.23
C ASN A 20 -15.38 -14.17 6.63
N SER A 21 -15.03 -13.41 5.59
CA SER A 21 -15.90 -12.45 4.91
C SER A 21 -16.34 -12.94 3.52
N ALA A 22 -16.32 -14.25 3.30
CA ALA A 22 -16.73 -14.94 2.06
C ALA A 22 -15.79 -14.76 0.85
N PHE A 23 -14.53 -14.36 1.06
CA PHE A 23 -13.51 -14.40 0.00
C PHE A 23 -12.90 -15.80 -0.10
N THR A 24 -12.45 -16.16 -1.30
CA THR A 24 -11.67 -17.40 -1.48
C THR A 24 -10.35 -17.29 -0.74
N GLU A 25 -9.73 -18.41 -0.37
CA GLU A 25 -8.40 -18.42 0.25
C GLU A 25 -7.38 -17.65 -0.60
N LYS A 26 -7.44 -17.83 -1.92
CA LYS A 26 -6.59 -17.12 -2.87
C LYS A 26 -6.82 -15.61 -2.82
N ASP A 27 -8.07 -15.15 -2.93
CA ASP A 27 -8.36 -13.72 -2.94
C ASP A 27 -8.03 -13.08 -1.57
N ALA A 28 -8.30 -13.78 -0.47
CA ALA A 28 -7.95 -13.33 0.86
C ALA A 28 -6.42 -13.22 1.05
N TYR A 29 -5.66 -14.18 0.52
CA TYR A 29 -4.20 -14.11 0.49
C TYR A 29 -3.73 -12.91 -0.33
N ASP A 30 -4.21 -12.76 -1.57
CA ASP A 30 -3.80 -11.68 -2.48
C ASP A 30 -4.10 -10.30 -1.89
N ILE A 31 -5.29 -10.13 -1.29
CA ILE A 31 -5.65 -8.91 -0.54
C ILE A 31 -4.68 -8.67 0.61
N SER A 32 -4.40 -9.70 1.42
CA SER A 32 -3.49 -9.55 2.56
C SER A 32 -2.08 -9.17 2.11
N PHE A 33 -1.58 -9.77 1.03
CA PHE A 33 -0.28 -9.48 0.45
C PHE A 33 -0.21 -8.02 0.00
N HIS A 34 -1.15 -7.57 -0.83
CA HIS A 34 -1.18 -6.18 -1.29
C HIS A 34 -1.38 -5.18 -0.14
N MET A 35 -1.98 -5.57 0.97
CA MET A 35 -2.09 -4.70 2.15
C MET A 35 -0.86 -4.69 3.06
N THR A 36 0.14 -5.58 2.86
CA THR A 36 1.31 -5.68 3.75
C THR A 36 2.67 -5.64 3.06
N ASP A 37 2.74 -5.78 1.74
CA ASP A 37 4.03 -5.77 1.02
C ASP A 37 4.77 -4.42 1.13
N TRP A 38 4.06 -3.36 1.50
CA TRP A 38 4.57 -2.01 1.67
C TRP A 38 4.71 -1.57 3.13
N LEU A 39 4.79 -2.51 4.09
CA LEU A 39 4.99 -2.17 5.51
C LEU A 39 6.34 -1.48 5.76
N GLU A 40 7.39 -1.80 5.00
CA GLU A 40 8.68 -1.12 5.06
C GLU A 40 8.56 0.34 4.57
N ASP A 41 7.79 0.59 3.51
CA ASP A 41 7.51 1.94 3.02
C ASP A 41 6.82 2.81 4.08
N ILE A 42 5.94 2.24 4.91
CA ILE A 42 5.31 2.97 6.03
C ILE A 42 6.32 3.33 7.13
N GLU A 43 7.16 2.38 7.53
CA GLU A 43 8.19 2.64 8.53
C GLU A 43 9.17 3.71 8.04
N GLU A 44 9.53 3.66 6.76
CA GLU A 44 10.37 4.67 6.15
C GLU A 44 9.66 6.02 6.05
N LEU A 45 8.38 6.06 5.67
CA LEU A 45 7.55 7.27 5.67
C LEU A 45 7.54 7.94 7.04
N GLN A 46 7.29 7.14 8.09
CA GLN A 46 7.31 7.61 9.47
C GLN A 46 8.68 8.18 9.84
N ARG A 47 9.77 7.48 9.48
CA ARG A 47 11.15 7.92 9.73
C ARG A 47 11.46 9.24 9.04
N VAL A 48 11.09 9.37 7.77
CA VAL A 48 11.31 10.58 6.95
C VAL A 48 10.53 11.75 7.53
N TYR A 49 9.23 11.59 7.78
CA TYR A 49 8.39 12.65 8.32
C TYR A 49 8.83 13.10 9.72
N SER A 50 9.26 12.15 10.57
CA SER A 50 9.74 12.47 11.92
C SER A 50 11.09 13.21 11.96
N ASN A 51 11.83 13.23 10.84
CA ASN A 51 13.14 13.86 10.75
C ASN A 51 13.22 14.86 9.58
N ILE A 52 12.08 15.36 9.09
CA ILE A 52 12.00 16.11 7.84
C ILE A 52 12.95 17.33 7.80
N ASP A 53 13.10 18.03 8.92
CA ASP A 53 13.97 19.22 9.06
C ASP A 53 15.48 18.91 8.94
N LYS A 54 15.86 17.63 9.03
CA LYS A 54 17.24 17.16 8.97
C LYS A 54 17.61 16.55 7.62
N LEU A 55 16.64 16.39 6.73
CA LEU A 55 16.83 15.78 5.42
C LEU A 55 17.03 16.86 4.36
N SER A 56 17.84 16.54 3.36
CA SER A 56 17.94 17.35 2.16
C SER A 56 16.71 17.20 1.26
N ASN A 57 16.48 18.18 0.38
CA ASN A 57 15.40 18.11 -0.62
C ASN A 57 15.53 16.88 -1.52
N ASP A 58 16.75 16.45 -1.84
CA ASP A 58 16.99 15.28 -2.69
C ASP A 58 16.62 13.98 -1.97
N GLU A 59 16.95 13.86 -0.67
CA GLU A 59 16.53 12.72 0.15
C GLU A 59 15.01 12.63 0.26
N ILE A 60 14.35 13.77 0.50
CA ILE A 60 12.89 13.86 0.59
C ILE A 60 12.26 13.45 -0.74
N THR A 61 12.71 14.06 -1.85
CA THR A 61 12.13 13.81 -3.17
C THR A 61 12.34 12.36 -3.61
N SER A 62 13.54 11.81 -3.40
CA SER A 62 13.87 10.42 -3.71
C SER A 62 12.97 9.44 -2.95
N PHE A 63 12.74 9.69 -1.66
CA PHE A 63 11.83 8.88 -0.87
C PHE A 63 10.38 8.99 -1.36
N ILE A 64 9.88 10.21 -1.58
CA ILE A 64 8.50 10.42 -2.04
C ILE A 64 8.27 9.70 -3.38
N TYR A 65 9.20 9.79 -4.34
CA TYR A 65 9.09 9.09 -5.62
C TYR A 65 9.00 7.58 -5.47
N LYS A 66 9.82 6.97 -4.60
CA LYS A 66 9.73 5.54 -4.32
C LYS A 66 8.36 5.16 -3.75
N PHE A 67 7.91 5.91 -2.73
CA PHE A 67 6.64 5.65 -2.07
C PHE A 67 5.45 5.74 -3.04
N VAL A 68 5.36 6.82 -3.84
CA VAL A 68 4.24 7.02 -4.78
C VAL A 68 4.31 6.10 -6.00
N ALA A 69 5.48 5.61 -6.39
CA ALA A 69 5.62 4.63 -7.47
C ALA A 69 5.27 3.20 -7.01
N HIS A 70 5.37 2.91 -5.72
CA HIS A 70 5.15 1.56 -5.17
C HIS A 70 3.76 1.41 -4.54
N VAL A 71 3.46 2.16 -3.48
CA VAL A 71 2.30 1.94 -2.61
C VAL A 71 0.96 2.05 -3.34
N PRO A 72 0.71 3.05 -4.21
CA PRO A 72 -0.57 3.17 -4.92
C PRO A 72 -0.93 1.94 -5.77
N ASN A 73 0.05 1.26 -6.37
CA ASN A 73 -0.20 0.05 -7.15
C ASN A 73 -0.78 -1.08 -6.28
N HIS A 74 -0.24 -1.26 -5.08
CA HIS A 74 -0.74 -2.24 -4.12
C HIS A 74 -2.14 -1.87 -3.60
N LEU A 75 -2.37 -0.60 -3.27
CA LEU A 75 -3.69 -0.14 -2.82
C LEU A 75 -4.76 -0.28 -3.91
N ASN A 76 -4.44 0.03 -5.16
CA ASN A 76 -5.32 -0.14 -6.31
C ASN A 76 -5.67 -1.62 -6.54
N ALA A 77 -4.68 -2.52 -6.44
CA ALA A 77 -4.90 -3.96 -6.53
C ALA A 77 -5.82 -4.46 -5.41
N ALA A 78 -5.57 -4.06 -4.15
CA ALA A 78 -6.43 -4.42 -3.02
C ALA A 78 -7.87 -3.89 -3.17
N MET A 79 -8.04 -2.65 -3.64
CA MET A 79 -9.36 -2.08 -3.91
C MET A 79 -10.13 -2.89 -4.96
N LYS A 80 -9.46 -3.29 -6.04
CA LYS A 80 -10.04 -4.15 -7.08
C LYS A 80 -10.46 -5.51 -6.52
N LEU A 81 -9.58 -6.15 -5.75
CA LEU A 81 -9.80 -7.50 -5.20
C LEU A 81 -10.91 -7.52 -4.14
N THR A 82 -11.03 -6.47 -3.33
CA THR A 82 -12.07 -6.35 -2.28
C THR A 82 -13.46 -6.09 -2.83
N GLY A 83 -13.61 -5.79 -4.12
CA GLY A 83 -14.90 -5.49 -4.74
C GLY A 83 -15.51 -4.15 -4.32
N LEU A 84 -14.73 -3.25 -3.72
CA LEU A 84 -15.20 -1.93 -3.28
C LEU A 84 -15.58 -0.99 -4.43
N GLY A 85 -15.12 -1.29 -5.64
CA GLY A 85 -15.45 -0.54 -6.84
C GLY A 85 -14.25 -0.38 -7.78
N PRO A 86 -14.41 0.35 -8.90
CA PRO A 86 -13.28 0.73 -9.73
C PRO A 86 -12.38 1.74 -9.00
N VAL A 87 -11.09 1.73 -9.33
CA VAL A 87 -10.22 2.87 -9.00
C VAL A 87 -10.76 4.09 -9.75
N THR A 88 -10.85 5.23 -9.08
CA THR A 88 -11.42 6.47 -9.65
C THR A 88 -10.46 7.63 -9.44
N ASP A 89 -10.38 8.52 -10.43
CA ASP A 89 -9.58 9.74 -10.34
C ASP A 89 -10.37 10.83 -9.61
N VAL A 90 -10.48 10.68 -8.29
CA VAL A 90 -11.28 11.58 -7.43
C VAL A 90 -10.75 13.01 -7.44
N PHE A 91 -9.45 13.20 -7.70
CA PHE A 91 -8.78 14.50 -7.65
C PHE A 91 -8.52 15.10 -9.03
N GLU A 92 -9.01 14.46 -10.10
CA GLU A 92 -8.85 14.93 -11.48
C GLU A 92 -7.37 15.18 -11.84
N ALA A 93 -6.49 14.27 -11.38
CA ALA A 93 -5.05 14.35 -11.58
C ALA A 93 -4.57 13.65 -12.86
N ASN A 94 -5.49 13.13 -13.67
CA ASN A 94 -5.26 12.34 -14.88
C ASN A 94 -4.41 11.09 -14.58
N ILE A 95 -4.80 10.31 -13.56
CA ILE A 95 -4.05 9.12 -13.11
C ILE A 95 -4.19 7.90 -14.02
N PHE A 96 -5.09 7.96 -15.01
CA PHE A 96 -5.24 6.95 -16.05
C PHE A 96 -4.69 7.53 -17.35
N GLU A 97 -3.96 6.72 -18.12
CA GLU A 97 -3.60 7.10 -19.49
C GLU A 97 -4.89 7.18 -20.33
N ASP A 98 -5.02 8.24 -21.12
CA ASP A 98 -6.03 8.27 -22.17
C ASP A 98 -5.68 7.14 -23.16
N GLU A 99 -6.61 6.21 -23.40
CA GLU A 99 -6.44 5.21 -24.46
C GLU A 99 -6.31 5.94 -25.81
N GLU A 100 -5.09 6.04 -26.35
CA GLU A 100 -4.83 6.45 -27.74
C GLU A 100 -5.20 5.36 -28.76
#